data_AF-Q064M5-F1
#
_entry.id   AF-Q064M5-F1
#
_cell.length_a   1.000
_cell.length_b   1.000
_cell.length_c   1.000
_cell.angle_alpha   90.00
_cell.angle_beta   90.00
_cell.angle_gamma   90.00
#
_symmetry.space_group_name_H-M   'P 1'
#
loop_
_entity.id
_entity.type
_entity.pdbx_description
1 polymer ?
#
loop_
_entity_poly.entity_id
_entity_poly.type
_entity_poly.pdbx_seq_one_letter_code
_entity_poly.pdbx_strand_id
1 'polypeptide(L)' 'MMTLGFSTNGSYSSSKRHDRTGLLTTHPEILDQNGDITSEDLLVVKFPEIGESEVAPA' A
#
# COMPACT_ATOMS: atom_id res chain seq x y z
N MET A 1 8.63 -3.92 31.49
CA MET A 1 7.63 -4.49 30.56
C MET A 1 6.66 -3.37 30.22
N MET A 2 6.82 -2.71 29.07
CA MET A 2 5.98 -1.56 28.69
C MET A 2 5.22 -1.94 27.42
N THR A 3 3.89 -1.97 27.54
CA THR A 3 2.94 -2.20 26.44
C THR A 3 2.66 -0.85 25.77
N LEU A 4 2.82 -0.77 24.45
CA LEU A 4 2.39 0.38 23.65
C LEU A 4 1.13 -0.02 22.88
N GLY A 5 0.00 0.56 23.30
CA GLY A 5 -1.27 0.48 22.58
C GLY A 5 -1.31 1.54 21.48
N PHE A 6 -1.68 1.11 20.28
CA PHE A 6 -2.00 1.96 19.14
C PHE A 6 -3.48 1.73 18.77
N SER A 7 -4.33 2.73 19.04
CA SER A 7 -5.74 2.71 18.65
C SER A 7 -5.91 3.35 17.28
N THR A 8 -6.11 2.52 16.25
CA THR A 8 -6.59 2.96 14.94
C THR A 8 -8.08 2.68 14.86
N ASN A 9 -8.90 3.72 15.00
CA ASN A 9 -10.36 3.62 14.90
C ASN A 9 -10.78 3.74 13.43
N GLY A 10 -10.59 2.64 12.69
CA GLY A 10 -11.07 2.48 11.32
C GLY A 10 -11.50 1.03 11.17
N SER A 11 -12.80 0.77 11.24
CA SER A 11 -13.36 -0.56 11.03
C SER A 11 -13.31 -0.93 9.55
N TYR A 12 -12.10 -1.21 9.04
CA TYR A 12 -11.94 -2.00 7.83
C TYR A 12 -12.32 -3.42 8.22
N SER A 13 -13.50 -3.87 7.80
CA SER A 13 -13.85 -5.29 7.84
C SER A 13 -12.91 -6.01 6.88
N SER A 14 -11.68 -6.26 7.32
CA SER A 14 -10.80 -7.26 6.74
C SER A 14 -11.47 -8.58 7.01
N SER A 15 -12.36 -8.99 6.10
CA SER A 15 -12.68 -10.40 5.93
C SER A 15 -11.34 -11.10 5.93
N LYS A 16 -11.01 -11.83 7.01
CA LYS A 16 -9.75 -12.55 7.19
C LYS A 16 -9.44 -13.21 5.86
N ARG A 17 -8.56 -12.60 5.06
CA ARG A 17 -8.05 -13.23 3.84
C ARG A 17 -7.29 -14.41 4.40
N HIS A 18 -7.93 -15.57 4.36
CA HIS A 18 -7.34 -16.81 4.83
C HIS A 18 -6.13 -17.00 3.94
N ASP A 19 -4.95 -16.79 4.51
CA ASP A 19 -3.71 -16.92 3.78
C ASP A 19 -3.65 -18.36 3.23
N ARG A 20 -3.75 -18.49 1.91
CA ARG A 20 -3.81 -19.79 1.23
C ARG A 20 -2.42 -20.39 1.04
N THR A 21 -1.37 -19.59 1.16
CA THR A 21 0.01 -19.99 0.89
C THR A 21 0.89 -20.00 2.14
N GLY A 22 0.52 -19.25 3.18
CA GLY A 22 1.38 -19.01 4.34
C GLY A 22 2.53 -18.06 4.02
N LEU A 23 2.54 -17.46 2.82
CA LEU A 23 3.63 -16.64 2.31
C LEU A 23 3.19 -15.18 2.31
N LEU A 24 3.68 -14.43 3.30
CA LEU A 24 3.63 -12.98 3.27
C LEU A 24 4.65 -12.50 2.25
N THR A 25 4.17 -12.12 1.06
CA THR A 25 5.02 -11.50 0.04
C THR A 25 4.97 -9.99 0.18
N THR A 26 6.13 -9.38 0.34
CA THR A 26 6.29 -7.94 0.25
C THR A 26 6.79 -7.60 -1.14
N HIS A 27 6.16 -6.61 -1.78
CA HIS A 27 6.60 -6.07 -3.05
C HIS A 27 8.01 -5.45 -2.91
N PRO A 28 9.01 -5.82 -3.74
CA PRO A 28 10.37 -5.32 -3.56
C PRO A 28 10.48 -3.81 -3.83
N GLU A 29 9.61 -3.23 -4.66
CA GLU A 29 9.59 -1.80 -4.95
C GLU A 29 9.26 -0.91 -3.76
N ILE A 30 8.69 -1.46 -2.68
CA ILE A 30 8.39 -0.70 -1.46
C ILE A 30 9.48 -0.83 -0.41
N LEU A 31 10.57 -1.54 -0.71
CA LEU A 31 11.67 -1.78 0.20
C LEU A 31 12.91 -0.96 -0.18
N ASP A 32 13.63 -0.50 0.83
CA ASP A 32 14.94 0.12 0.66
C ASP A 32 16.06 -0.94 0.49
N GLN A 33 17.30 -0.48 0.40
CA GLN A 33 18.47 -1.36 0.23
C GLN A 33 18.72 -2.31 1.41
N ASN A 34 18.17 -1.99 2.58
CA ASN A 34 18.29 -2.79 3.80
C ASN A 34 17.11 -3.76 3.97
N GLY A 35 16.08 -3.65 3.12
CA GLY A 35 14.86 -4.45 3.19
C GLY A 35 13.79 -3.87 4.12
N ASP A 36 13.95 -2.61 4.55
CA ASP A 36 12.96 -1.88 5.33
C ASP A 36 12.00 -1.12 4.40
N ILE A 37 10.84 -0.67 4.92
CA ILE A 37 9.90 0.13 4.11
C ILE A 37 10.57 1.42 3.67
N THR A 38 10.61 1.66 2.36
CA THR A 38 11.21 2.87 1.81
C THR A 38 10.47 4.12 2.28
N SER A 39 11.25 5.18 2.58
CA SER A 39 10.72 6.51 2.89
C SER A 39 10.71 7.43 1.66
N GLU A 40 11.10 6.92 0.49
CA GLU A 40 11.11 7.64 -0.77
C GLU A 40 9.69 7.74 -1.37
N ASP A 41 9.43 8.80 -2.13
CA ASP A 41 8.17 8.97 -2.83
C ASP A 41 8.07 7.95 -3.98
N LEU A 42 7.03 7.11 -3.94
CA LEU A 42 6.79 6.10 -4.97
C LEU A 42 6.11 6.71 -6.20
N LEU A 43 6.72 6.52 -7.36
CA LEU A 43 6.12 6.92 -8.63
C LEU A 43 5.00 5.94 -9.01
N VAL A 44 3.82 6.49 -9.32
CA VAL A 44 2.66 5.71 -9.77
C VAL A 44 2.21 6.21 -11.14
N VAL A 45 2.03 5.30 -12.09
CA VAL A 45 1.41 5.61 -13.38
C VAL A 45 -0.08 5.38 -13.26
N LYS A 46 -0.86 6.46 -13.30
CA LYS A 46 -2.33 6.37 -13.40
C LYS A 46 -2.70 6.39 -14.87
N PHE A 47 -3.37 5.35 -15.33
CA PHE A 47 -4.04 5.36 -16.62
C PHE A 47 -5.41 6.03 -16.47
N PRO A 48 -5.83 6.89 -17.42
CA PRO A 48 -7.17 7.46 -17.38
C PRO A 48 -8.20 6.34 -17.46
N GLU A 49 -9.30 6.49 -16.72
CA GLU A 49 -10.44 5.59 -16.89
C GLU A 49 -11.07 5.81 -18.27
N ILE A 50 -11.62 4.75 -18.86
CA ILE A 50 -12.30 4.82 -20.16
C ILE A 50 -13.46 5.82 -20.05
N GLY A 51 -13.28 7.00 -20.65
CA GLY A 51 -14.26 8.09 -20.62
C GLY A 51 -13.75 9.41 -20.02
N GLU A 52 -12.60 9.43 -19.36
CA GLU A 52 -11.96 10.67 -18.90
C GLU A 52 -11.06 11.23 -20.02
N SER A 53 -11.58 12.19 -20.79
CA SER A 53 -10.78 12.91 -21.79
C SER A 53 -9.80 13.87 -21.11
N GLU A 54 -8.52 13.70 -21.42
CA GLU A 54 -7.41 14.56 -21.01
C GLU A 54 -7.71 16.04 -21.32
N VAL A 55 -7.97 16.84 -20.28
CA VAL A 55 -8.05 18.30 -20.43
C VAL A 55 -6.60 18.80 -20.55
N ALA A 56 -6.14 19.00 -21.78
CA ALA A 56 -4.83 19.58 -22.05
C ALA A 56 -4.70 20.94 -21.34
N PRO A 57 -3.62 21.20 -20.59
CA PRO A 57 -3.40 22.51 -19.98
C PRO A 57 -3.19 23.57 -21.07
N ALA A 58 -3.89 24.71 -20.92
CA ALA A 58 -3.83 25.88 -21.81
C ALA A 58 -2.56 26.72 -21.59
#